data_AF-A0A8T8I4V9-F1
#
_entry.id   AF-A0A8T8I4V9-F1
#
_cell.length_a   1.000
_cell.length_b   1.000
_cell.length_c   1.000
_cell.angle_alpha   90.00
_cell.angle_beta   90.00
_cell.angle_gamma   90.00
#
_symmetry.space_group_name_H-M   'P 1'
#
loop_
_entity.id
_entity.type
_entity.pdbx_description
1 polymer ?
#
loop_
_entity_poly.entity_id
_entity_poly.type
_entity_poly.pdbx_seq_one_letter_code
_entity_poly.pdbx_strand_id
1 'polypeptide(L)'
;MNRLLAMVSESPLLDEVLHAAAVAGCEVERVPDVPALRARWQAAPAVVLDAAAAASCAREALPRRPGVLVVSTGPPPPETWPPAVRLGVEQVVELPSARLPEVLSDLVESPAGGGRVLSVLGGCGGAGASVLAAAVGQAVLAAGGRGLLVDCDPLGGGLDLALGAEHEPGRRWADLSLTGGRVPVAELRAALPSRTRGRGRLSFLSCARTGPD
;
A
#
# COMPACT_ATOMS: atom_id res chain seq x y z
N MET A 1 0.12 -14.95 -1.54
CA MET A 1 1.45 -14.63 -0.98
C MET A 1 2.09 -13.61 -1.86
N ASN A 2 2.72 -12.63 -1.23
CA ASN A 2 3.11 -11.38 -1.85
C ASN A 2 4.63 -11.51 -2.12
N ARG A 3 4.97 -11.85 -3.37
CA ARG A 3 6.32 -12.28 -3.77
C ARG A 3 7.07 -11.12 -4.43
N LEU A 4 8.20 -10.72 -3.87
CA LEU A 4 9.06 -9.66 -4.41
C LEU A 4 10.23 -10.25 -5.22
N LEU A 5 10.74 -9.50 -6.19
CA LEU A 5 11.92 -9.89 -6.95
C LEU A 5 13.16 -9.25 -6.33
N ALA A 6 14.25 -10.01 -6.21
CA ALA A 6 15.53 -9.48 -5.75
C ALA A 6 16.63 -9.76 -6.78
N MET A 7 17.30 -8.72 -7.25
CA MET A 7 18.56 -8.86 -8.00
C MET A 7 19.67 -8.28 -7.13
N VAL A 8 20.28 -9.16 -6.34
CA VAL A 8 21.36 -8.87 -5.40
C VAL A 8 22.52 -9.82 -5.67
N SER A 9 23.69 -9.24 -5.90
CA SER A 9 24.93 -9.89 -6.31
C SER A 9 25.74 -10.35 -5.10
N GLU A 10 25.76 -9.54 -4.04
CA GLU A 10 26.48 -9.82 -2.80
C GLU A 10 25.69 -10.78 -1.91
N SER A 11 26.27 -11.95 -1.60
CA SER A 11 25.62 -12.94 -0.73
C SER A 11 25.25 -12.40 0.66
N PRO A 12 26.12 -11.65 1.37
CA PRO A 12 25.76 -11.10 2.68
C PRO A 12 24.57 -10.14 2.62
N LEU A 13 24.50 -9.30 1.57
CA LEU A 13 23.39 -8.39 1.36
C LEU A 13 22.09 -9.15 1.05
N LEU A 14 22.18 -10.22 0.26
CA LEU A 14 21.05 -11.09 -0.04
C LEU A 14 20.54 -11.80 1.23
N ASP A 15 21.44 -12.29 2.08
CA ASP A 15 21.07 -12.97 3.33
C ASP A 15 20.30 -12.03 4.27
N GLU A 16 20.72 -10.76 4.38
CA GLU A 16 20.00 -9.73 5.13
C GLU A 16 18.60 -9.45 4.54
N VAL A 17 18.49 -9.36 3.20
CA VAL A 17 17.20 -9.19 2.52
C VAL A 17 16.28 -10.39 2.74
N LEU A 18 16.81 -11.61 2.67
CA LEU A 18 16.06 -12.85 2.94
C LEU A 18 15.60 -12.91 4.40
N HIS A 19 16.47 -12.57 5.34
CA HIS A 19 16.14 -12.52 6.76
C HIS A 19 15.02 -11.50 7.03
N ALA A 20 15.17 -10.27 6.53
CA ALA A 20 14.16 -9.23 6.71
C ALA A 20 12.84 -9.55 6.02
N ALA A 21 12.87 -10.19 4.84
CA ALA A 21 11.66 -10.64 4.15
C ALA A 21 10.92 -11.73 4.95
N ALA A 22 11.65 -12.65 5.59
CA ALA A 22 11.05 -13.66 6.46
C ALA A 22 10.33 -13.02 7.66
N VAL A 23 10.95 -12.00 8.29
CA VAL A 23 10.32 -11.21 9.36
C VAL A 23 9.09 -10.44 8.85
N ALA A 24 9.16 -9.89 7.64
CA ALA A 24 8.07 -9.16 6.99
C ALA A 24 6.96 -10.07 6.40
N GLY A 25 7.08 -11.41 6.50
CA GLY A 25 6.11 -12.34 5.91
C GLY A 25 6.05 -12.33 4.37
N CYS A 26 7.14 -11.95 3.72
CA CYS A 26 7.26 -11.83 2.26
C CYS A 26 8.10 -12.97 1.66
N GLU A 27 7.76 -13.40 0.45
CA GLU A 27 8.64 -14.32 -0.31
C GLU A 27 9.57 -13.52 -1.22
N VAL A 28 10.85 -13.89 -1.26
CA VAL A 28 11.85 -13.32 -2.17
C VAL A 28 12.17 -14.31 -3.27
N GLU A 29 12.02 -13.87 -4.52
CA GLU A 29 12.51 -14.61 -5.67
C GLU A 29 13.78 -13.93 -6.21
N ARG A 30 14.92 -14.61 -6.05
CA ARG A 30 16.20 -14.13 -6.57
C ARG A 30 16.22 -14.25 -8.10
N VAL A 31 16.60 -13.17 -8.75
CA VAL A 31 16.75 -13.09 -10.19
C VAL A 31 18.24 -12.92 -10.53
N PRO A 32 18.80 -13.70 -11.46
CA PRO A 32 20.24 -13.70 -11.70
C PRO A 32 20.71 -12.49 -12.53
N ASP A 33 19.85 -11.94 -13.39
CA ASP A 33 20.23 -10.94 -14.38
C ASP A 33 19.09 -10.00 -14.79
N VAL A 34 19.47 -8.96 -15.52
CA VAL A 34 18.54 -7.93 -16.02
C VAL A 34 17.50 -8.50 -17.00
N PRO A 35 17.82 -9.41 -17.95
CA PRO A 35 16.83 -10.05 -18.80
C PRO A 35 15.73 -10.78 -18.03
N ALA A 36 16.09 -11.61 -17.05
CA ALA A 36 15.14 -12.34 -16.23
C ALA A 36 14.31 -11.39 -15.34
N LEU A 37 14.88 -10.26 -14.93
CA LEU A 37 14.17 -9.24 -14.17
C LEU A 37 13.19 -8.47 -15.07
N ARG A 38 13.64 -8.06 -16.26
CA ARG A 38 12.84 -7.32 -17.25
C ARG A 38 11.55 -8.05 -17.59
N ALA A 39 11.61 -9.36 -17.77
CA ALA A 39 10.43 -10.18 -18.09
C ALA A 39 9.28 -10.04 -17.08
N ARG A 40 9.59 -9.68 -15.83
CA ARG A 40 8.62 -9.57 -14.72
C ARG A 40 8.58 -8.19 -14.10
N TRP A 41 9.32 -7.24 -14.66
CA TRP A 41 9.56 -5.91 -14.07
C TRP A 41 8.27 -5.14 -13.79
N GLN A 42 7.28 -5.20 -14.68
CA GLN A 42 6.01 -4.49 -14.48
C GLN A 42 5.02 -5.27 -13.61
N ALA A 43 5.10 -6.60 -13.60
CA ALA A 43 4.15 -7.45 -12.89
C ALA A 43 4.54 -7.68 -11.42
N ALA A 44 5.83 -7.54 -11.08
CA ALA A 44 6.30 -7.70 -9.71
C ALA A 44 5.65 -6.65 -8.78
N PRO A 45 5.14 -7.03 -7.60
CA PRO A 45 4.62 -6.04 -6.64
C PRO A 45 5.73 -5.11 -6.15
N ALA A 46 6.94 -5.66 -5.95
CA ALA A 46 8.11 -4.98 -5.43
C ALA A 46 9.39 -5.53 -6.04
N VAL A 47 10.43 -4.69 -6.15
CA VAL A 47 11.77 -5.10 -6.60
C VAL A 47 12.85 -4.56 -5.66
N VAL A 48 13.75 -5.43 -5.23
CA VAL A 48 14.93 -5.09 -4.42
C VAL A 48 16.18 -5.24 -5.27
N LEU A 49 17.02 -4.20 -5.32
CA LEU A 49 18.25 -4.15 -6.11
C LEU A 49 19.42 -3.80 -5.19
N ASP A 50 20.60 -4.35 -5.44
CA ASP A 50 21.84 -3.73 -4.96
C ASP A 50 22.27 -2.57 -5.88
N ALA A 51 23.32 -1.84 -5.51
CA ALA A 51 23.82 -0.72 -6.31
C ALA A 51 24.27 -1.16 -7.72
N ALA A 52 24.88 -2.35 -7.87
CA ALA A 52 25.37 -2.86 -9.15
C ALA A 52 24.21 -3.27 -10.09
N ALA A 53 23.16 -3.87 -9.53
CA ALA A 53 21.94 -4.24 -10.22
C ALA A 53 21.15 -3.00 -10.63
N ALA A 54 21.05 -1.98 -9.76
CA ALA A 54 20.43 -0.69 -10.10
C ALA A 54 21.17 -0.01 -11.26
N ALA A 55 22.51 0.01 -11.22
CA ALA A 55 23.32 0.53 -12.33
C ALA A 55 23.08 -0.25 -13.63
N SER A 56 23.03 -1.58 -13.56
CA SER A 56 22.79 -2.44 -14.73
C SER A 56 21.38 -2.25 -15.31
N CYS A 57 20.35 -2.20 -14.46
CA CYS A 57 18.97 -1.96 -14.89
C CYS A 57 18.80 -0.59 -15.55
N ALA A 58 19.48 0.43 -15.03
CA ALA A 58 19.42 1.77 -15.58
C ALA A 58 20.17 1.89 -16.92
N ARG A 59 21.31 1.20 -17.10
CA ARG A 59 22.02 1.12 -18.39
C ARG A 59 21.16 0.44 -19.46
N GLU A 60 20.46 -0.61 -19.07
CA GLU A 60 19.55 -1.36 -19.93
C GLU A 60 18.22 -0.61 -20.17
N ALA A 61 18.02 0.58 -19.58
CA ALA A 61 16.82 1.38 -19.72
C ALA A 61 15.52 0.67 -19.28
N LEU A 62 15.56 -0.04 -18.15
CA LEU A 62 14.31 -0.51 -17.53
C LEU A 62 13.41 0.68 -17.21
N PRO A 63 12.09 0.57 -17.48
CA PRO A 63 11.18 1.69 -17.31
C PRO A 63 11.02 2.06 -15.83
N ARG A 64 10.92 3.36 -15.54
CA ARG A 64 10.66 3.87 -14.20
C ARG A 64 9.37 3.30 -13.60
N ARG A 65 9.40 2.87 -12.34
CA ARG A 65 8.21 2.41 -11.60
C ARG A 65 8.33 2.68 -10.09
N PRO A 66 7.21 2.82 -9.36
CA PRO A 66 7.22 2.75 -7.90
C PRO A 66 7.53 1.33 -7.42
N GLY A 67 7.79 1.17 -6.12
CA GLY A 67 8.02 -0.16 -5.55
C GLY A 67 9.41 -0.74 -5.85
N VAL A 68 10.40 0.12 -6.09
CA VAL A 68 11.81 -0.27 -6.23
C VAL A 68 12.59 0.20 -5.02
N LEU A 69 13.25 -0.73 -4.34
CA LEU A 69 14.13 -0.48 -3.20
C LEU A 69 15.57 -0.79 -3.62
N VAL A 70 16.50 0.13 -3.30
CA VAL A 70 17.93 -0.16 -3.41
C VAL A 70 18.50 -0.43 -2.03
N VAL A 71 19.30 -1.49 -1.90
CA VAL A 71 20.05 -1.80 -0.69
C VAL A 71 21.55 -1.66 -0.94
N SER A 72 22.29 -1.22 0.06
CA SER A 72 23.76 -1.06 -0.02
C SER A 72 24.45 -1.62 1.21
N THR A 73 25.66 -2.15 1.02
CA THR A 73 26.59 -2.43 2.10
C THR A 73 27.24 -1.10 2.52
N GLY A 74 26.90 -0.63 3.73
CA GLY A 74 27.35 0.68 4.21
C GLY A 74 26.73 1.87 3.47
N PRO A 75 27.25 3.10 3.72
CA PRO A 75 26.66 4.33 3.20
C PRO A 75 26.68 4.35 1.67
N PRO A 76 25.54 4.62 1.00
CA PRO A 76 25.46 4.57 -0.45
C PRO A 76 26.33 5.67 -1.07
N PRO A 77 27.30 5.32 -1.95
CA PRO A 77 28.17 6.31 -2.54
C PRO A 77 27.41 7.12 -3.60
N PRO A 78 27.88 8.33 -3.98
CA PRO A 78 27.15 9.27 -4.83
C PRO A 78 26.70 8.69 -6.19
N GLU A 79 27.42 7.70 -6.73
CA GLU A 79 27.14 7.09 -8.02
C GLU A 79 25.89 6.20 -8.00
N THR A 80 25.38 5.84 -6.82
CA THR A 80 24.16 5.05 -6.63
C THR A 80 22.90 5.85 -6.98
N TRP A 81 22.92 7.18 -6.78
CA TRP A 81 21.74 8.02 -6.91
C TRP A 81 21.23 8.19 -8.34
N PRO A 82 22.06 8.49 -9.37
CA PRO A 82 21.55 8.67 -10.72
C PRO A 82 20.83 7.43 -11.30
N PRO A 83 21.35 6.19 -11.16
CA PRO A 83 20.61 4.98 -11.52
C PRO A 83 19.31 4.81 -10.73
N ALA A 84 19.35 5.02 -9.41
CA ALA A 84 18.19 4.87 -8.54
C ALA A 84 17.05 5.83 -8.93
N VAL A 85 17.37 7.11 -9.19
CA VAL A 85 16.40 8.12 -9.61
C VAL A 85 15.77 7.78 -10.97
N ARG A 86 16.55 7.26 -11.94
CA ARG A 86 16.02 6.85 -13.24
C ARG A 86 15.03 5.69 -13.14
N LEU A 87 15.26 4.76 -12.22
CA LEU A 87 14.38 3.62 -11.98
C LEU A 87 13.15 3.98 -11.14
N GLY A 88 13.15 5.15 -10.49
CA GLY A 88 12.06 5.61 -9.63
C GLY A 88 12.15 5.10 -8.21
N VAL A 89 13.37 4.79 -7.75
CA VAL A 89 13.65 4.37 -6.39
C VAL A 89 13.30 5.50 -5.42
N GLU A 90 12.44 5.20 -4.47
CA GLU A 90 12.01 6.16 -3.43
C GLU A 90 12.87 6.05 -2.17
N GLN A 91 13.49 4.88 -1.96
CA GLN A 91 14.28 4.60 -0.76
C GLN A 91 15.55 3.82 -1.10
N VAL A 92 16.66 4.23 -0.49
CA VAL A 92 17.92 3.49 -0.46
C VAL A 92 18.20 3.14 1.00
N VAL A 93 18.41 1.86 1.30
CA VAL A 93 18.60 1.36 2.66
C VAL A 93 20.01 0.79 2.80
N GLU A 94 20.80 1.40 3.68
CA GLU A 94 22.07 0.86 4.14
C GLU A 94 21.84 -0.33 5.06
N LEU A 95 22.57 -1.43 4.84
CA LEU A 95 22.51 -2.65 5.65
C LEU A 95 23.76 -2.81 6.53
N PRO A 96 23.60 -3.36 7.75
CA PRO A 96 22.36 -3.89 8.34
C PRO A 96 21.40 -2.79 8.83
N SER A 97 20.09 -3.02 8.73
CA SER A 97 19.08 -2.06 9.18
C SER A 97 17.89 -2.75 9.82
N ALA A 98 17.59 -2.37 11.07
CA ALA A 98 16.39 -2.81 11.78
C ALA A 98 15.08 -2.41 11.07
N ARG A 99 15.14 -1.41 10.18
CA ARG A 99 13.98 -0.92 9.43
C ARG A 99 13.69 -1.69 8.15
N LEU A 100 14.59 -2.57 7.70
CA LEU A 100 14.40 -3.29 6.44
C LEU A 100 13.11 -4.13 6.40
N PRO A 101 12.72 -4.88 7.47
CA PRO A 101 11.45 -5.63 7.46
C PRO A 101 10.23 -4.71 7.25
N GLU A 102 10.22 -3.56 7.92
CA GLU A 102 9.13 -2.58 7.81
C GLU A 102 9.06 -2.02 6.39
N VAL A 103 10.20 -1.67 5.80
CA VAL A 103 10.30 -1.15 4.42
C VAL A 103 9.85 -2.21 3.40
N LEU A 104 10.24 -3.48 3.57
CA LEU A 104 9.81 -4.56 2.68
C LEU A 104 8.30 -4.81 2.77
N SER A 105 7.74 -4.78 3.98
CA SER A 105 6.29 -4.87 4.19
C SER A 105 5.55 -3.74 3.45
N ASP A 106 6.03 -2.50 3.59
CA ASP A 106 5.50 -1.33 2.86
C ASP A 106 5.51 -1.51 1.35
N LEU A 107 6.65 -1.97 0.83
CA LEU A 107 6.90 -2.06 -0.59
C LEU A 107 5.93 -3.05 -1.25
N VAL A 108 5.56 -4.08 -0.52
CA VAL A 108 4.75 -5.21 -0.97
C VAL A 108 3.26 -4.96 -0.75
N GLU A 109 2.90 -4.14 0.25
CA GLU A 109 1.52 -3.64 0.43
C GLU A 109 1.18 -2.46 -0.47
N SER A 110 2.20 -1.76 -0.98
CA SER A 110 2.03 -0.67 -1.94
C SER A 110 1.31 -1.18 -3.19
N PRO A 111 0.13 -0.63 -3.54
CA PRO A 111 -0.60 -1.09 -4.71
C PRO A 111 0.25 -0.90 -5.97
N ALA A 112 0.41 -1.95 -6.77
CA ALA A 112 1.12 -1.89 -8.05
C ALA A 112 0.45 -0.95 -9.09
N GLY A 113 -0.71 -0.37 -8.78
CA GLY A 113 -1.43 0.59 -9.60
C GLY A 113 -2.09 1.68 -8.76
N GLY A 114 -2.22 2.88 -9.32
CA GLY A 114 -2.84 4.01 -8.63
C GLY A 114 -4.32 3.78 -8.30
N GLY A 115 -4.76 4.31 -7.16
CA GLY A 115 -6.17 4.43 -6.79
C GLY A 115 -6.80 5.74 -7.30
N ARG A 116 -8.10 5.91 -7.07
CA ARG A 116 -8.77 7.21 -7.15
C ARG A 116 -9.24 7.57 -5.75
N VAL A 117 -8.94 8.79 -5.31
CA VAL A 117 -9.43 9.37 -4.07
C VAL A 117 -10.35 10.53 -4.43
N LEU A 118 -11.56 10.54 -3.87
CA LEU A 118 -12.52 11.62 -3.98
C LEU A 118 -12.87 12.10 -2.58
N SER A 119 -12.61 13.37 -2.31
CA SER A 119 -13.05 14.03 -1.07
C SER A 119 -14.27 14.89 -1.37
N VAL A 120 -15.30 14.77 -0.53
CA VAL A 120 -16.53 15.58 -0.64
C VAL A 120 -16.61 16.48 0.58
N LEU A 121 -16.64 17.79 0.36
CA LEU A 121 -16.75 18.80 1.41
C LEU A 121 -18.02 19.62 1.20
N GLY A 122 -18.81 19.79 2.26
CA GLY A 122 -19.99 20.65 2.23
C GLY A 122 -19.59 22.11 2.41
N GLY A 123 -20.18 23.02 1.63
CA GLY A 123 -19.99 24.46 1.85
C GLY A 123 -20.67 24.98 3.12
N CYS A 124 -21.62 24.21 3.66
CA CYS A 124 -22.32 24.47 4.90
C CYS A 124 -22.89 23.16 5.49
N GLY A 125 -23.36 23.22 6.74
CA GLY A 125 -24.10 22.11 7.35
C GLY A 125 -25.34 21.75 6.54
N GLY A 126 -25.57 20.45 6.29
CA GLY A 126 -26.72 19.99 5.51
C GLY A 126 -26.58 20.15 3.99
N ALA A 127 -25.42 20.57 3.46
CA ALA A 127 -25.19 20.70 2.01
C ALA A 127 -25.24 19.36 1.23
N GLY A 128 -25.41 18.22 1.92
CA GLY A 128 -25.53 16.90 1.28
C GLY A 128 -24.19 16.22 0.98
N ALA A 129 -23.08 16.65 1.58
CA ALA A 129 -21.76 16.04 1.36
C ALA A 129 -21.76 14.53 1.65
N SER A 130 -22.31 14.11 2.79
CA SER A 130 -22.44 12.70 3.18
C SER A 130 -23.32 11.91 2.22
N VAL A 131 -24.42 12.51 1.73
CA VAL A 131 -25.33 11.88 0.77
C VAL A 131 -24.65 11.68 -0.58
N LEU A 132 -23.91 12.69 -1.06
CA LEU A 132 -23.16 12.60 -2.31
C LEU A 132 -22.06 11.53 -2.20
N ALA A 133 -21.31 11.50 -1.10
CA ALA A 133 -20.30 10.47 -0.85
C ALA A 133 -20.91 9.06 -0.84
N ALA A 134 -22.03 8.87 -0.14
CA ALA A 134 -22.77 7.61 -0.13
C ALA A 134 -23.27 7.21 -1.53
N ALA A 135 -23.81 8.16 -2.30
CA ALA A 135 -24.28 7.93 -3.67
C ALA A 135 -23.13 7.50 -4.62
N VAL A 136 -21.96 8.13 -4.51
CA VAL A 136 -20.77 7.73 -5.27
C VAL A 136 -20.34 6.30 -4.91
N GLY A 137 -20.29 5.97 -3.60
CA GLY A 137 -19.97 4.62 -3.15
C GLY A 137 -20.95 3.56 -3.67
N GLN A 138 -22.24 3.88 -3.66
CA GLN A 138 -23.30 3.01 -4.21
C GLN A 138 -23.16 2.84 -5.72
N ALA A 139 -22.78 3.88 -6.46
CA ALA A 139 -22.50 3.78 -7.90
C ALA A 139 -21.30 2.87 -8.19
N VAL A 140 -20.22 2.98 -7.40
CA VAL A 140 -19.06 2.08 -7.48
C VAL A 140 -19.48 0.63 -7.22
N LEU A 141 -20.29 0.41 -6.17
CA LEU A 141 -20.80 -0.91 -5.80
C LEU A 141 -21.66 -1.51 -6.93
N ALA A 142 -22.57 -0.72 -7.50
CA ALA A 142 -23.45 -1.13 -8.59
C ALA A 142 -22.68 -1.47 -9.88
N ALA A 143 -21.58 -0.77 -10.16
CA ALA A 143 -20.68 -1.05 -11.27
C ALA A 143 -19.78 -2.30 -11.04
N GLY A 144 -19.91 -2.99 -9.91
CA GLY A 144 -19.08 -4.14 -9.56
C GLY A 144 -17.66 -3.77 -9.09
N GLY A 145 -17.42 -2.51 -8.74
CA GLY A 145 -16.15 -2.01 -8.27
C GLY A 145 -15.89 -2.26 -6.78
N ARG A 146 -14.68 -1.91 -6.33
CA ARG A 146 -14.27 -1.98 -4.92
C ARG A 146 -14.05 -0.58 -4.37
N GLY A 147 -14.86 -0.17 -3.40
CA GLY A 147 -14.80 1.14 -2.75
C GLY A 147 -14.44 1.04 -1.27
N LEU A 148 -13.95 2.15 -0.71
CA LEU A 148 -13.88 2.39 0.73
C LEU A 148 -14.40 3.81 0.96
N LEU A 149 -15.48 3.94 1.73
CA LEU A 149 -15.96 5.23 2.22
C LEU A 149 -15.39 5.49 3.61
N VAL A 150 -14.96 6.72 3.85
CA VAL A 150 -14.42 7.12 5.15
C VAL A 150 -15.16 8.37 5.58
N ASP A 151 -15.82 8.29 6.74
CA ASP A 151 -16.41 9.44 7.39
C ASP A 151 -15.29 10.19 8.10
N CYS A 152 -15.03 11.43 7.68
CA CYS A 152 -13.97 12.26 8.25
C CYS A 152 -14.54 13.37 9.16
N ASP A 153 -15.85 13.37 9.42
CA ASP A 153 -16.50 14.35 10.28
C ASP A 153 -16.74 13.76 11.68
N PRO A 154 -15.92 14.10 12.70
CA PRO A 154 -16.09 13.56 14.04
C PRO A 154 -17.39 13.99 14.73
N LEU A 155 -18.07 15.02 14.19
CA LEU A 155 -19.36 15.51 14.69
C LEU A 155 -20.54 15.01 13.84
N GLY A 156 -20.26 14.24 12.79
CA GLY A 156 -21.26 13.69 11.88
C GLY A 156 -22.05 12.53 12.49
N GLY A 157 -23.28 12.33 12.00
CA GLY A 157 -24.14 11.23 12.43
C GLY A 157 -23.72 9.83 11.95
N GLY A 158 -22.66 9.74 11.14
CA GLY A 158 -22.18 8.49 10.54
C GLY A 158 -22.67 8.26 9.11
N LEU A 159 -21.74 8.01 8.19
CA LEU A 159 -22.02 7.60 6.81
C LEU A 159 -22.83 6.29 6.70
N ASP A 160 -22.75 5.41 7.69
CA ASP A 160 -23.52 4.16 7.69
C ASP A 160 -25.03 4.39 7.76
N LEU A 161 -25.50 5.46 8.42
CA LEU A 161 -26.92 5.85 8.38
C LEU A 161 -27.37 6.28 6.97
N ALA A 162 -26.57 7.07 6.27
CA ALA A 162 -26.86 7.49 4.89
C ALA A 162 -26.90 6.29 3.93
N LEU A 163 -26.16 5.23 4.26
CA LEU A 163 -26.18 3.95 3.54
C LEU A 163 -27.33 3.04 3.99
N GLY A 164 -27.98 3.28 5.14
CA GLY A 164 -28.91 2.36 5.79
C GLY A 164 -28.22 1.07 6.25
N ALA A 165 -26.93 1.16 6.59
CA ALA A 165 -26.02 0.06 6.88
C ALA A 165 -25.57 0.05 8.36
N GLU A 166 -26.29 0.74 9.23
CA GLU A 166 -25.99 0.91 10.66
C GLU A 166 -26.06 -0.39 11.48
N HIS A 167 -26.64 -1.44 10.90
CA HIS A 167 -26.69 -2.79 11.48
C HIS A 167 -25.62 -3.73 10.91
N GLU A 168 -24.83 -3.29 9.93
CA GLU A 168 -23.74 -4.10 9.40
C GLU A 168 -22.66 -4.31 10.48
N PRO A 169 -22.20 -5.56 10.67
CA PRO A 169 -21.15 -5.86 11.64
C PRO A 169 -19.79 -5.34 11.16
N GLY A 170 -18.93 -4.99 12.12
CA GLY A 170 -17.57 -4.52 11.85
C GLY A 170 -17.18 -3.33 12.74
N ARG A 171 -15.89 -3.01 12.74
CA ARG A 171 -15.27 -1.93 13.53
C ARG A 171 -15.62 -0.56 12.95
N ARG A 172 -15.99 0.38 13.81
CA ARG A 172 -16.18 1.81 13.52
C ARG A 172 -15.07 2.63 14.16
N TRP A 173 -15.05 3.95 13.95
CA TRP A 173 -13.99 4.82 14.49
C TRP A 173 -13.73 4.63 15.99
N ALA A 174 -14.76 4.52 16.83
CA ALA A 174 -14.56 4.30 18.27
C ALA A 174 -13.99 2.92 18.63
N ASP A 175 -14.12 1.93 17.75
CA ASP A 175 -13.58 0.58 17.97
C ASP A 175 -12.12 0.45 17.50
N LEU A 176 -11.56 1.52 16.89
CA LEU A 176 -10.21 1.56 16.35
C LEU A 176 -9.29 2.32 17.31
N SER A 177 -8.60 1.59 18.19
CA SER A 177 -7.49 2.11 18.98
C SER A 177 -6.18 1.84 18.24
N LEU A 178 -5.70 2.82 17.47
CA LEU A 178 -4.41 2.73 16.79
C LEU A 178 -3.31 3.19 17.75
N THR A 179 -2.58 2.25 18.36
CA THR A 179 -1.47 2.53 19.27
C THR A 179 -0.17 2.92 18.56
N GLY A 180 -0.27 3.44 17.33
CA GLY A 180 0.84 3.61 16.40
C GLY A 180 1.20 2.33 15.64
N GLY A 181 1.97 2.47 14.57
CA GLY A 181 2.32 1.37 13.66
C GLY A 181 1.47 1.31 12.40
N ARG A 182 1.69 0.27 11.59
CA ARG A 182 0.99 0.05 10.32
C ARG A 182 -0.23 -0.85 10.48
N VAL A 183 -1.24 -0.60 9.64
CA VAL A 183 -2.41 -1.47 9.49
C VAL A 183 -2.50 -1.91 8.03
N PRO A 184 -2.32 -3.21 7.73
CA PRO A 184 -2.48 -3.73 6.39
C PRO A 184 -3.87 -3.37 5.83
N VAL A 185 -3.93 -2.81 4.62
CA VAL A 185 -5.21 -2.37 4.03
C VAL A 185 -6.23 -3.52 3.88
N ALA A 186 -5.73 -4.74 3.69
CA ALA A 186 -6.56 -5.94 3.60
C ALA A 186 -7.21 -6.26 4.95
N GLU A 187 -6.45 -6.17 6.05
CA GLU A 187 -6.94 -6.38 7.42
C GLU A 187 -7.91 -5.27 7.81
N LEU A 188 -7.56 -4.01 7.52
CA LEU A 188 -8.47 -2.88 7.74
C LEU A 188 -9.80 -3.14 7.03
N ARG A 189 -9.80 -3.43 5.73
CA ARG A 189 -11.03 -3.71 4.96
C ARG A 189 -11.81 -4.92 5.47
N ALA A 190 -11.13 -5.92 6.04
CA ALA A 190 -11.77 -7.10 6.62
C ALA A 190 -12.41 -6.79 7.98
N ALA A 191 -11.84 -5.87 8.75
CA ALA A 191 -12.38 -5.44 10.03
C ALA A 191 -13.56 -4.46 9.91
N LEU A 192 -13.64 -3.70 8.81
CA LEU A 192 -14.70 -2.71 8.59
C LEU A 192 -16.03 -3.34 8.14
N PRO A 193 -17.18 -2.73 8.48
CA PRO A 193 -18.45 -3.02 7.85
C PRO A 193 -18.38 -2.93 6.32
N SER A 194 -19.10 -3.80 5.62
CA SER A 194 -19.11 -3.77 4.17
C SER A 194 -20.38 -4.33 3.55
N ARG A 195 -20.76 -3.80 2.38
CA ARG A 195 -21.81 -4.33 1.52
C ARG A 195 -21.24 -4.94 0.26
N THR A 196 -21.94 -5.94 -0.26
CA THR A 196 -21.59 -6.59 -1.53
C THR A 196 -22.76 -6.59 -2.50
N ARG A 197 -22.46 -6.49 -3.79
CA ARG A 197 -23.45 -6.60 -4.88
C ARG A 197 -22.77 -7.17 -6.11
N GLY A 198 -23.11 -8.40 -6.48
CA GLY A 198 -22.40 -9.11 -7.54
C GLY A 198 -20.91 -9.23 -7.20
N ARG A 199 -20.04 -8.68 -8.07
CA ARG A 199 -18.59 -8.63 -7.83
C ARG A 199 -18.13 -7.39 -7.02
N GLY A 200 -19.04 -6.45 -6.79
CA GLY A 200 -18.74 -5.20 -6.10
C GLY A 200 -18.69 -5.36 -4.58
N ARG A 201 -17.81 -4.57 -3.95
CA ARG A 201 -17.69 -4.48 -2.49
C ARG A 201 -17.47 -3.04 -2.06
N LEU A 202 -18.27 -2.57 -1.11
CA LEU A 202 -18.14 -1.24 -0.51
C LEU A 202 -17.92 -1.42 0.98
N SER A 203 -16.70 -1.21 1.45
CA SER A 203 -16.41 -1.08 2.88
C SER A 203 -16.61 0.36 3.31
N PHE A 204 -16.95 0.59 4.57
CA PHE A 204 -17.08 1.95 5.10
C PHE A 204 -16.57 2.05 6.54
N LEU A 205 -15.90 3.17 6.83
CA LEU A 205 -15.48 3.56 8.17
C LEU A 205 -16.34 4.74 8.59
N SER A 206 -17.25 4.50 9.53
CA SER A 206 -18.24 5.47 10.03
C SER A 206 -17.95 5.85 11.47
N CYS A 207 -18.45 7.00 11.90
CA CYS A 207 -18.47 7.41 13.30
C CYS A 207 -19.22 6.36 14.14
N ALA A 208 -18.82 6.19 15.40
CA ALA A 208 -19.56 5.32 16.30
C ALA A 208 -20.84 6.01 16.80
N ARG A 209 -21.82 5.19 17.18
CA ARG A 209 -23.12 5.68 17.69
C ARG A 209 -23.04 6.21 19.11
N THR A 210 -22.03 5.79 19.86
CA THR A 210 -21.66 6.37 21.14
C THR A 210 -20.63 7.46 20.87
N GLY A 211 -20.88 8.66 21.39
CA GLY A 211 -19.93 9.77 21.31
C GLY A 211 -18.58 9.40 21.95
N PRO A 212 -17.53 10.23 21.76
CA PRO A 212 -16.29 10.02 22.47
C PRO A 212 -16.55 10.04 23.99
N ASP A 213 -16.01 9.04 24.69
CA ASP A 213 -15.88 9.08 26.15
C ASP A 213 -14.94 10.21 26.59
#